data_AF-A0A7J6RI12-F1
#
_entry.id   AF-A0A7J6RI12-F1
#
_cell.length_a   1.000
_cell.length_b   1.000
_cell.length_c   1.000
_cell.angle_alpha   90.00
_cell.angle_beta   90.00
_cell.angle_gamma   90.00
#
_symmetry.space_group_name_H-M   'P 1'
#
loop_
_entity.id
_entity.type
_entity.pdbx_description
1 polymer ?
#
loop_
_entity_poly.entity_id
_entity_poly.type
_entity_poly.pdbx_seq_one_letter_code
_entity_poly.pdbx_strand_id
1 'polypeptide(L)'
;ASLASKTKYITQLERELEARNQTVLNGPTGESPRGESIKKLKAQLAGKDAAIDDLREEIRRLKIFMGATTSRPLSRPSPTDSKGTPSPRKSAGGLGSSGKFQAHPLLAGRPEFPYYSMNRDDPVDIRVEEFYNSTSSAVPLKRINRKFYAFGSAQVEIDVVNGKLLVRSEDGWNNGKYGAVEKFLVHYEPIEREKAGLPPPAY
;
A
#
# COMPACT_ATOMS: atom_id res chain seq x y z
N ALA A 1 62.53 -29.88 34.58
CA ALA A 1 62.86 -29.13 33.35
C ALA A 1 63.83 -28.00 33.69
N SER A 2 65.00 -27.97 33.05
CA SER A 2 66.07 -27.00 33.31
C SER A 2 65.61 -25.57 33.00
N LEU A 3 66.07 -24.59 33.79
CA LEU A 3 65.76 -23.16 33.61
C LEU A 3 66.09 -22.71 32.17
N ALA A 4 67.17 -23.24 31.60
CA ALA A 4 67.61 -22.97 30.24
C ALA A 4 66.59 -23.43 29.17
N SER A 5 65.83 -24.50 29.42
CA SER A 5 64.78 -24.95 28.51
C SER A 5 63.58 -24.00 28.52
N LYS A 6 63.25 -23.41 29.68
CA LYS A 6 62.18 -22.42 29.80
C LYS A 6 62.54 -21.12 29.11
N THR A 7 63.79 -20.65 29.24
CA THR A 7 64.26 -19.43 28.57
C THR A 7 64.23 -19.56 27.04
N LYS A 8 64.59 -20.74 26.51
CA LYS A 8 64.50 -21.03 25.07
C LYS A 8 63.06 -21.04 24.56
N TYR A 9 62.13 -21.57 25.36
CA TYR A 9 60.72 -21.61 24.99
C TYR A 9 60.09 -20.21 24.99
N ILE A 10 60.42 -19.38 25.98
CA ILE A 10 59.94 -18.00 26.06
C ILE A 10 60.43 -17.17 24.88
N THR A 11 61.73 -17.23 24.56
CA THR A 11 62.31 -16.51 23.41
C THR A 11 61.74 -16.97 22.07
N GLN A 12 61.35 -18.25 21.96
CA GLN A 12 60.66 -18.76 20.77
C GLN A 12 59.23 -18.21 20.65
N LEU A 13 58.48 -18.14 21.76
CA LEU A 13 57.14 -17.57 21.78
C LEU A 13 57.13 -16.06 21.48
N GLU A 14 58.10 -15.31 22.01
CA GLU A 14 58.26 -13.88 21.72
C GLU A 14 58.50 -13.65 20.23
N ARG A 15 59.39 -14.45 19.61
CA ARG A 15 59.66 -14.35 18.17
C ARG A 15 58.45 -14.71 17.30
N GLU A 16 57.63 -15.67 17.73
CA GLU A 16 56.39 -16.03 17.03
C GLU A 16 55.32 -14.95 17.17
N LEU A 17 55.21 -14.32 18.35
CA LEU A 17 54.32 -13.17 18.56
C LEU A 17 54.74 -11.96 17.72
N GLU A 18 56.03 -11.65 17.65
CA GLU A 18 56.57 -10.57 16.80
C GLU A 18 56.23 -10.81 15.30
N ALA A 19 56.39 -12.05 14.83
CA ALA A 19 56.07 -12.43 13.46
C ALA A 19 54.56 -12.35 13.14
N ARG A 20 53.70 -12.71 14.11
CA ARG A 20 52.24 -12.54 13.99
C ARG A 20 51.81 -11.07 14.05
N ASN A 21 52.52 -10.23 14.81
CA ASN A 21 52.17 -8.81 14.91
C ASN A 21 52.57 -8.04 13.64
N GLN A 22 53.67 -8.42 12.98
CA GLN A 22 54.07 -7.86 11.68
C GLN A 22 53.13 -8.23 10.53
N THR A 23 52.43 -9.37 10.61
CA THR A 23 51.43 -9.76 9.59
C THR A 23 50.11 -8.99 9.72
N VAL A 24 49.81 -8.41 10.88
CA VAL A 24 48.62 -7.55 11.09
C VAL A 24 48.86 -6.12 10.60
N LEU A 25 50.10 -5.61 10.66
CA LEU A 25 50.46 -4.26 10.21
C LEU A 25 50.80 -4.15 8.72
N ASN A 26 51.17 -5.26 8.06
CA ASN A 26 51.54 -5.30 6.63
C ASN A 26 50.50 -6.04 5.76
N GLY A 27 49.24 -6.07 6.17
CA GLY A 27 48.16 -6.41 5.24
C GLY A 27 48.13 -5.35 4.13
N PRO A 28 48.08 -5.73 2.83
CA PRO A 28 48.04 -4.75 1.77
C PRO A 28 46.83 -3.85 2.01
N THR A 29 47.00 -2.56 1.76
CA THR A 29 45.97 -1.55 1.54
C THR A 29 45.14 -1.89 0.29
N GLY A 30 44.73 -3.15 0.17
CA GLY A 30 43.89 -3.70 -0.87
C GLY A 30 42.47 -3.62 -0.37
N GLU A 31 41.68 -2.82 -1.07
CA GLU A 31 40.25 -2.69 -0.88
C GLU A 31 39.62 -4.08 -0.84
N SER A 32 39.31 -4.56 0.37
CA SER A 32 38.59 -5.81 0.52
C SER A 32 37.26 -5.68 -0.23
N PRO A 33 36.80 -6.67 -1.01
CA PRO A 33 35.51 -6.63 -1.71
C PRO A 33 34.34 -6.31 -0.76
N ARG A 34 34.50 -6.61 0.53
CA ARG A 34 33.58 -6.20 1.60
C ARG A 34 33.62 -4.71 1.91
N GLY A 35 34.80 -4.08 1.86
CA GLY A 35 35.00 -2.64 2.03
C GLY A 35 34.43 -1.81 0.87
N GLU A 36 34.62 -2.25 -0.38
CA GLU A 36 33.96 -1.64 -1.54
C GLU A 36 32.43 -1.76 -1.47
N SER A 37 31.93 -2.94 -1.07
CA SER A 37 30.51 -3.16 -0.84
C SER A 37 29.95 -2.22 0.24
N ILE A 38 30.69 -2.01 1.34
CA ILE A 38 30.31 -1.06 2.40
C ILE A 38 30.32 0.38 1.87
N LYS A 39 31.33 0.78 1.08
CA LYS A 39 31.38 2.12 0.46
C LYS A 39 30.17 2.34 -0.46
N LYS A 40 29.85 1.36 -1.31
CA LYS A 40 28.71 1.41 -2.23
C LYS A 40 27.37 1.46 -1.51
N LEU A 41 27.19 0.66 -0.45
CA LEU A 41 25.99 0.68 0.38
C LEU A 41 25.81 2.02 1.10
N LYS A 42 26.90 2.62 1.61
CA LYS A 42 26.86 3.96 2.21
C LYS A 42 26.46 5.04 1.21
N ALA A 43 26.99 4.99 -0.02
CA ALA A 43 26.61 5.93 -1.08
C ALA A 43 25.14 5.78 -1.47
N GLN A 44 24.63 4.54 -1.55
CA GLN A 44 23.21 4.28 -1.78
C GLN A 44 22.32 4.77 -0.63
N LEU A 45 22.76 4.64 0.62
CA LEU A 45 22.03 5.14 1.77
C LEU A 45 21.90 6.66 1.70
N ALA A 46 23.00 7.37 1.46
CA ALA A 46 23.01 8.82 1.33
C ALA A 46 22.10 9.32 0.18
N GLY A 47 22.09 8.61 -0.95
CA GLY A 47 21.17 8.92 -2.05
C GLY A 47 19.70 8.70 -1.69
N LYS A 48 19.39 7.66 -0.90
CA LYS A 48 18.04 7.42 -0.40
C LYS A 48 17.60 8.45 0.64
N ASP A 49 18.51 8.88 1.51
CA ASP A 49 18.22 9.92 2.51
C ASP A 49 17.87 11.26 1.83
N ALA A 50 18.61 11.65 0.79
CA ALA A 50 18.28 12.82 -0.01
C ALA A 50 16.89 12.74 -0.66
N ALA A 51 16.55 11.57 -1.24
CA ALA A 51 15.22 11.35 -1.83
C ALA A 51 14.09 11.39 -0.78
N ILE A 52 14.35 10.93 0.45
CA ILE A 52 13.39 11.01 1.56
C ILE A 52 13.14 12.47 1.94
N ASP A 53 14.19 13.30 1.99
CA ASP A 53 14.04 14.71 2.31
C ASP A 53 13.28 15.47 1.22
N ASP A 54 13.54 15.18 -0.07
CA ASP A 54 12.76 15.75 -1.18
C ASP A 54 11.27 15.39 -1.09
N LEU A 55 10.94 14.13 -0.81
CA LEU A 55 9.57 13.68 -0.61
C LEU A 55 8.90 14.34 0.60
N ARG A 56 9.65 14.59 1.68
CA ARG A 56 9.13 15.31 2.87
C ARG A 56 8.83 16.77 2.55
N GLU A 57 9.68 17.44 1.78
CA GLU A 57 9.45 18.80 1.30
C GLU A 57 8.17 18.87 0.44
N GLU A 58 7.98 17.90 -0.45
CA GLU A 58 6.81 17.82 -1.31
C GLU A 58 5.51 17.59 -0.51
N ILE A 59 5.54 16.68 0.47
CA ILE A 59 4.42 16.48 1.41
C ILE A 59 4.12 17.79 2.15
N ARG A 60 5.14 18.55 2.59
CA ARG A 60 4.92 19.83 3.27
C ARG A 60 4.26 20.85 2.34
N ARG A 61 4.70 20.95 1.08
CA ARG A 61 4.09 21.83 0.07
C ARG A 61 2.63 21.45 -0.17
N LEU A 62 2.35 20.16 -0.38
CA LEU A 62 1.00 19.66 -0.62
C LEU A 62 0.09 19.89 0.60
N LYS A 63 0.61 19.73 1.82
CA LYS A 63 -0.12 20.00 3.06
C LYS A 63 -0.47 21.49 3.22
N ILE A 64 0.41 22.40 2.83
CA ILE A 64 0.12 23.85 2.83
C ILE A 64 -0.99 24.16 1.82
N PHE A 65 -0.88 23.62 0.60
CA PHE A 65 -1.88 23.79 -0.45
C PHE A 65 -3.26 23.27 -0.04
N MET A 66 -3.32 22.08 0.58
CA MET A 66 -4.57 21.50 1.08
C MET A 66 -5.08 22.18 2.36
N GLY A 67 -4.21 22.71 3.20
CA GLY A 67 -4.59 23.44 4.41
C GLY A 67 -5.30 24.77 4.12
N ALA A 68 -4.98 25.41 2.99
CA ALA A 68 -5.58 26.67 2.56
C ALA A 68 -7.06 26.54 2.13
N THR A 69 -7.58 25.34 1.87
CA THR A 69 -8.97 25.12 1.42
C THR A 69 -9.91 24.63 2.52
N THR A 70 -9.46 24.50 3.79
CA THR A 70 -10.27 23.89 4.87
C THR A 70 -10.56 24.79 6.08
N SER A 71 -10.27 26.10 6.01
CA SER A 71 -10.70 27.07 7.02
C SER A 71 -12.14 27.56 6.78
N ARG A 72 -13.11 26.82 7.31
CA ARG A 72 -14.52 27.19 7.60
C ARG A 72 -14.59 28.34 8.63
N PRO A 73 -15.69 29.15 8.79
CA PRO A 73 -16.88 28.64 9.48
C PRO A 73 -18.29 29.31 9.27
N LEU A 74 -19.32 28.47 9.52
CA LEU A 74 -20.58 28.69 10.27
C LEU A 74 -21.75 29.58 9.77
N SER A 75 -22.91 28.88 9.65
CA SER A 75 -24.25 29.24 10.16
C SER A 75 -25.16 30.24 9.41
N ARG A 76 -26.30 29.73 8.90
CA ARG A 76 -27.66 30.28 9.15
C ARG A 76 -28.76 29.33 8.65
N PRO A 77 -30.02 29.48 9.11
CA PRO A 77 -30.93 28.38 9.41
C PRO A 77 -32.07 28.24 8.38
N SER A 78 -32.79 27.15 8.51
CA SER A 78 -34.03 26.79 7.80
C SER A 78 -35.11 27.89 7.83
N PRO A 79 -36.01 27.87 6.83
CA PRO A 79 -37.43 27.77 7.15
C PRO A 79 -38.20 26.77 6.26
N THR A 80 -38.91 25.88 6.96
CA THR A 80 -40.31 25.43 6.80
C THR A 80 -40.99 25.23 5.43
N ASP A 81 -41.64 24.05 5.38
CA ASP A 81 -42.95 23.71 4.80
C ASP A 81 -43.12 23.55 3.29
N SER A 82 -43.36 22.30 2.85
CA SER A 82 -44.65 21.92 2.24
C SER A 82 -44.80 20.41 1.93
N LYS A 83 -45.77 19.79 2.62
CA LYS A 83 -46.85 18.88 2.18
C LYS A 83 -46.64 17.83 1.06
N GLY A 84 -47.01 16.59 1.42
CA GLY A 84 -47.70 15.58 0.57
C GLY A 84 -46.76 14.57 -0.09
N THR A 85 -46.86 13.25 0.05
CA THR A 85 -48.03 12.36 0.22
C THR A 85 -47.54 10.99 0.75
N PRO A 86 -48.36 10.22 1.49
CA PRO A 86 -48.03 8.84 1.84
C PRO A 86 -48.63 7.88 0.79
N SER A 87 -47.88 6.87 0.38
CA SER A 87 -48.47 5.67 -0.20
C SER A 87 -47.77 4.41 0.29
N PRO A 88 -48.53 3.35 0.63
CA PRO A 88 -48.02 2.22 1.38
C PRO A 88 -47.78 1.01 0.47
N ARG A 89 -46.66 0.29 0.65
CA ARG A 89 -46.64 -1.15 0.40
C ARG A 89 -45.85 -1.87 1.49
N LYS A 90 -46.61 -2.66 2.26
CA LYS A 90 -46.17 -3.75 3.12
C LYS A 90 -45.71 -4.93 2.26
N SER A 91 -44.56 -5.49 2.62
CA SER A 91 -44.29 -6.94 2.75
C SER A 91 -42.99 -7.04 3.55
N ALA A 92 -43.01 -7.37 4.85
CA ALA A 92 -43.22 -8.68 5.45
C ALA A 92 -42.12 -9.70 5.08
N GLY A 93 -41.27 -10.01 6.06
CA GLY A 93 -40.49 -11.25 6.13
C GLY A 93 -39.00 -11.14 5.80
N GLY A 94 -38.15 -11.61 6.73
CA GLY A 94 -36.72 -11.85 6.51
C GLY A 94 -35.84 -11.08 7.48
N LEU A 95 -35.73 -11.50 8.74
CA LEU A 95 -34.64 -12.36 9.24
C LEU A 95 -33.24 -11.88 8.81
N GLY A 96 -32.40 -11.64 9.82
CA GLY A 96 -31.07 -11.04 9.70
C GLY A 96 -30.24 -11.59 8.54
N SER A 97 -29.99 -10.73 7.56
CA SER A 97 -28.95 -10.97 6.57
C SER A 97 -27.66 -10.40 7.15
N SER A 98 -26.87 -11.26 7.78
CA SER A 98 -25.42 -11.10 7.83
C SER A 98 -24.96 -10.66 6.44
N GLY A 99 -24.48 -9.43 6.31
CA GLY A 99 -24.32 -8.67 5.06
C GLY A 99 -23.36 -9.30 4.06
N LYS A 100 -23.76 -10.43 3.47
CA LYS A 100 -23.08 -11.05 2.34
C LYS A 100 -23.28 -10.14 1.14
N PHE A 101 -22.17 -9.66 0.60
CA PHE A 101 -22.16 -8.93 -0.66
C PHE A 101 -22.75 -9.83 -1.75
N GLN A 102 -23.82 -9.35 -2.40
CA GLN A 102 -24.30 -9.96 -3.63
C GLN A 102 -23.50 -9.32 -4.77
N ALA A 103 -22.33 -9.88 -5.07
CA ALA A 103 -21.60 -9.50 -6.27
C ALA A 103 -22.52 -9.69 -7.50
N HIS A 104 -22.42 -8.77 -8.46
CA HIS A 104 -23.18 -8.87 -9.70
C HIS A 104 -22.88 -10.22 -10.38
N PRO A 105 -23.86 -10.94 -10.97
CA PRO A 105 -23.64 -12.29 -11.51
C PRO A 105 -22.49 -12.38 -12.52
N LEU A 106 -22.30 -11.32 -13.31
CA LEU A 106 -21.20 -11.19 -14.29
C LEU A 106 -19.79 -11.12 -13.67
N LEU A 107 -19.73 -10.77 -12.39
CA LEU A 107 -18.49 -10.63 -11.63
C LEU A 107 -18.27 -11.81 -10.69
N ALA A 108 -19.19 -12.77 -10.59
CA ALA A 108 -19.07 -13.86 -9.63
C ALA A 108 -17.90 -14.79 -9.99
N GLY A 109 -16.94 -14.95 -9.08
CA GLY A 109 -15.84 -15.89 -9.25
C GLY A 109 -14.68 -15.61 -8.31
N ARG A 110 -13.54 -16.24 -8.56
CA ARG A 110 -12.30 -15.98 -7.81
C ARG A 110 -11.43 -15.02 -8.61
N PRO A 111 -10.85 -13.99 -7.98
CA PRO A 111 -9.96 -13.09 -8.67
C PRO A 111 -8.66 -13.81 -9.02
N GLU A 112 -7.99 -13.37 -10.09
CA GLU A 112 -6.67 -13.88 -10.47
C GLU A 112 -5.62 -13.51 -9.41
N PHE A 113 -5.76 -12.33 -8.81
CA PHE A 113 -4.89 -11.81 -7.75
C PHE A 113 -5.70 -11.56 -6.48
N PRO A 114 -5.74 -12.48 -5.51
CA PRO A 114 -6.44 -12.27 -4.26
C PRO A 114 -5.97 -11.00 -3.55
N TYR A 115 -6.91 -10.20 -3.07
CA TYR A 115 -6.61 -9.05 -2.24
C TYR A 115 -6.54 -9.48 -0.77
N TYR A 116 -5.59 -8.93 -0.02
CA TYR A 116 -5.48 -9.13 1.42
C TYR A 116 -5.52 -7.77 2.11
N SER A 117 -6.41 -7.60 3.09
CA SER A 117 -6.51 -6.35 3.84
C SER A 117 -5.19 -6.11 4.59
N MET A 118 -4.56 -4.96 4.36
CA MET A 118 -3.34 -4.58 5.08
C MET A 118 -3.66 -4.04 6.49
N ASN A 119 -4.86 -3.51 6.69
CA ASN A 119 -5.30 -3.01 7.98
C ASN A 119 -6.66 -3.59 8.37
N ARG A 120 -6.66 -4.47 9.37
CA ARG A 120 -7.86 -5.12 9.91
C ARG A 120 -8.73 -4.18 10.76
N ASP A 121 -8.24 -2.98 11.10
CA ASP A 121 -9.01 -1.96 11.80
C ASP A 121 -9.75 -1.01 10.85
N ASP A 122 -9.49 -1.13 9.53
CA ASP A 122 -10.11 -0.29 8.52
C ASP A 122 -11.33 -1.00 7.89
N PRO A 123 -12.57 -0.54 8.17
CA PRO A 123 -13.77 -1.19 7.66
C PRO A 123 -13.89 -1.12 6.14
N VAL A 124 -13.25 -0.14 5.48
CA VAL A 124 -13.19 -0.07 4.02
C VAL A 124 -12.31 -1.20 3.50
N ASP A 125 -11.15 -1.41 4.11
CA ASP A 125 -10.16 -2.38 3.64
C ASP A 125 -10.64 -3.82 3.79
N ILE A 126 -11.29 -4.14 4.92
CA ILE A 126 -11.92 -5.44 5.15
C ILE A 126 -13.02 -5.69 4.11
N ARG A 127 -13.83 -4.68 3.82
CA ARG A 127 -14.89 -4.81 2.81
C ARG A 127 -14.37 -4.98 1.41
N VAL A 128 -13.31 -4.23 1.07
CA VAL A 128 -12.65 -4.34 -0.22
C VAL A 128 -12.13 -5.76 -0.39
N GLU A 129 -11.49 -6.34 0.63
CA GLU A 129 -11.06 -7.75 0.64
C GLU A 129 -12.23 -8.71 0.40
N GLU A 130 -13.30 -8.61 1.17
CA GLU A 130 -14.47 -9.49 1.05
C GLU A 130 -15.10 -9.40 -0.35
N PHE A 131 -15.35 -8.18 -0.83
CA PHE A 131 -15.99 -7.95 -2.11
C PHE A 131 -15.10 -8.36 -3.29
N TYR A 132 -13.83 -7.94 -3.28
CA TYR A 132 -12.90 -8.21 -4.38
C TYR A 132 -12.59 -9.72 -4.49
N ASN A 133 -12.43 -10.42 -3.37
CA ASN A 133 -12.19 -11.87 -3.36
C ASN A 133 -13.42 -12.70 -3.74
N SER A 134 -14.61 -12.10 -3.73
CA SER A 134 -15.83 -12.69 -4.29
C SER A 134 -16.02 -12.42 -5.79
N THR A 135 -15.12 -11.64 -6.39
CA THR A 135 -15.21 -11.18 -7.77
C THR A 135 -14.15 -11.84 -8.66
N SER A 136 -14.48 -12.21 -9.90
CA SER A 136 -13.57 -12.77 -10.92
C SER A 136 -12.62 -11.76 -11.58
N SER A 137 -12.28 -10.66 -10.90
CA SER A 137 -11.42 -9.61 -11.46
C SER A 137 -10.00 -10.14 -11.71
N ALA A 138 -9.50 -9.96 -12.94
CA ALA A 138 -8.11 -10.23 -13.30
C ALA A 138 -7.17 -9.05 -13.01
N VAL A 139 -7.72 -7.86 -12.80
CA VAL A 139 -6.94 -6.62 -12.65
C VAL A 139 -6.56 -6.44 -11.19
N PRO A 140 -5.26 -6.35 -10.84
CA PRO A 140 -4.83 -6.27 -9.45
C PRO A 140 -5.33 -5.00 -8.77
N LEU A 141 -5.83 -5.16 -7.55
CA LEU A 141 -6.20 -4.07 -6.66
C LEU A 141 -5.13 -3.92 -5.57
N LYS A 142 -4.66 -2.70 -5.32
CA LYS A 142 -3.62 -2.42 -4.33
C LYS A 142 -3.97 -1.20 -3.49
N ARG A 143 -3.80 -1.30 -2.17
CA ARG A 143 -3.93 -0.14 -1.27
C ARG A 143 -2.75 0.80 -1.45
N ILE A 144 -3.05 2.09 -1.62
CA ILE A 144 -2.06 3.18 -1.60
C ILE A 144 -2.09 3.86 -0.23
N ASN A 145 -3.29 4.25 0.23
CA ASN A 145 -3.51 4.91 1.52
C ASN A 145 -4.92 4.60 2.04
N ARG A 146 -5.31 5.13 3.21
CA ARG A 146 -6.69 5.03 3.68
C ARG A 146 -7.63 5.69 2.66
N LYS A 147 -8.64 4.95 2.22
CA LYS A 147 -9.57 5.30 1.13
C LYS A 147 -8.96 5.38 -0.28
N PHE A 148 -7.65 5.33 -0.47
CA PHE A 148 -7.03 5.44 -1.81
C PHE A 148 -6.42 4.11 -2.24
N TYR A 149 -6.82 3.66 -3.42
CA TYR A 149 -6.47 2.37 -3.99
C TYR A 149 -6.04 2.55 -5.45
N ALA A 150 -5.17 1.65 -5.93
CA ALA A 150 -4.85 1.48 -7.34
C ALA A 150 -5.60 0.25 -7.86
N PHE A 151 -6.33 0.41 -8.95
CA PHE A 151 -6.94 -0.68 -9.71
C PHE A 151 -6.26 -0.72 -11.08
N GLY A 152 -5.34 -1.67 -11.25
CA GLY A 152 -4.43 -1.68 -12.41
C GLY A 152 -3.58 -0.41 -12.45
N SER A 153 -3.77 0.40 -13.50
CA SER A 153 -3.15 1.71 -13.69
C SER A 153 -3.97 2.88 -13.15
N ALA A 154 -5.26 2.67 -12.83
CA ALA A 154 -6.15 3.73 -12.39
C ALA A 154 -6.09 3.92 -10.87
N GLN A 155 -6.00 5.18 -10.43
CA GLN A 155 -6.11 5.55 -9.01
C GLN A 155 -7.55 5.88 -8.66
N VAL A 156 -8.07 5.25 -7.60
CA VAL A 156 -9.45 5.38 -7.17
C VAL A 156 -9.56 5.63 -5.67
N GLU A 157 -10.58 6.38 -5.29
CA GLU A 157 -10.99 6.56 -3.91
C GLU A 157 -12.17 5.64 -3.60
N ILE A 158 -12.05 4.83 -2.55
CA ILE A 158 -13.06 3.87 -2.11
C ILE A 158 -13.52 4.26 -0.71
N ASP A 159 -14.83 4.29 -0.51
CA ASP A 159 -15.47 4.56 0.77
C ASP A 159 -16.60 3.58 1.06
N VAL A 160 -16.98 3.46 2.33
CA VAL A 160 -18.12 2.65 2.77
C VAL A 160 -19.22 3.57 3.28
N VAL A 161 -20.35 3.58 2.56
CA VAL A 161 -21.52 4.39 2.92
C VAL A 161 -22.73 3.47 3.05
N ASN A 162 -23.38 3.46 4.22
CA ASN A 162 -24.54 2.61 4.52
C ASN A 162 -24.31 1.12 4.24
N GLY A 163 -23.10 0.63 4.51
CA GLY A 163 -22.76 -0.74 4.14
C GLY A 163 -22.82 -0.96 2.63
N LYS A 164 -22.43 0.01 1.80
CA LYS A 164 -22.13 -0.19 0.37
C LYS A 164 -20.75 0.37 0.05
N LEU A 165 -19.97 -0.38 -0.73
CA LEU A 165 -18.69 0.10 -1.25
C LEU A 165 -18.96 1.04 -2.41
N LEU A 166 -18.47 2.26 -2.28
CA LEU A 166 -18.56 3.28 -3.29
C LEU A 166 -17.17 3.66 -3.77
N VAL A 167 -17.04 3.88 -5.07
CA VAL A 167 -15.79 4.26 -5.73
C VAL A 167 -15.96 5.62 -6.38
N ARG A 168 -14.93 6.45 -6.29
CA ARG A 168 -14.77 7.68 -7.06
C ARG A 168 -13.43 7.60 -7.78
N SER A 169 -13.43 7.86 -9.08
CA SER A 169 -12.23 7.85 -9.89
C SER A 169 -11.84 9.27 -10.28
N GLU A 170 -10.54 9.53 -10.44
CA GLU A 170 -10.00 10.87 -10.71
C GLU A 170 -10.32 11.38 -12.12
N ASP A 171 -10.39 10.45 -13.07
CA ASP A 171 -10.74 10.64 -14.48
C ASP A 171 -12.22 10.99 -14.73
N GLY A 172 -12.99 11.27 -13.67
CA GLY A 172 -14.33 11.81 -13.77
C GLY A 172 -15.44 10.78 -13.98
N TRP A 173 -15.14 9.49 -13.82
CA TRP A 173 -16.16 8.44 -13.83
C TRP A 173 -17.32 8.76 -12.88
N ASN A 174 -18.56 8.47 -13.33
CA ASN A 174 -19.79 8.82 -12.61
C ASN A 174 -19.89 10.33 -12.28
N ASN A 175 -19.49 11.19 -13.22
CA ASN A 175 -19.43 12.65 -13.06
C ASN A 175 -18.55 13.11 -11.89
N GLY A 176 -17.47 12.36 -11.61
CA GLY A 176 -16.59 12.58 -10.46
C GLY A 176 -17.25 12.33 -9.11
N LYS A 177 -18.41 11.65 -9.08
CA LYS A 177 -19.13 11.31 -7.85
C LYS A 177 -18.92 9.84 -7.49
N TYR A 178 -19.17 9.54 -6.23
CA TYR A 178 -19.20 8.17 -5.72
C TYR A 178 -20.27 7.32 -6.43
N GLY A 179 -19.82 6.25 -7.08
CA GLY A 179 -20.65 5.22 -7.73
C GLY A 179 -20.48 3.86 -7.06
N ALA A 180 -21.37 2.92 -7.32
CA ALA A 180 -21.24 1.56 -6.77
C ALA A 180 -20.00 0.85 -7.34
N VAL A 181 -19.23 0.18 -6.48
CA VAL A 181 -18.01 -0.55 -6.88
C VAL A 181 -18.26 -1.60 -7.97
N GLU A 182 -19.42 -2.24 -7.98
CA GLU A 182 -19.83 -3.21 -9.00
C GLU A 182 -19.89 -2.57 -10.39
N LYS A 183 -20.48 -1.37 -10.49
CA LYS A 183 -20.57 -0.62 -11.75
C LYS A 183 -19.19 -0.14 -12.20
N PHE A 184 -18.33 0.20 -11.24
CA PHE A 184 -16.95 0.58 -11.53
C PHE A 184 -16.19 -0.57 -12.19
N LEU A 185 -16.24 -1.76 -11.59
CA LEU A 185 -15.57 -2.95 -12.13
C LEU A 185 -16.07 -3.30 -13.53
N VAL A 186 -17.38 -3.33 -13.77
CA VAL A 186 -17.92 -3.62 -15.12
C VAL A 186 -17.41 -2.64 -16.18
N HIS A 187 -17.15 -1.39 -15.80
CA HIS A 187 -16.68 -0.37 -16.74
C HIS A 187 -15.16 -0.37 -16.92
N TYR A 188 -14.39 -0.44 -15.83
CA TYR A 188 -12.93 -0.31 -15.85
C TYR A 188 -12.20 -1.60 -16.10
N GLU A 189 -12.78 -2.74 -15.77
CA GLU A 189 -12.08 -4.01 -15.87
C GLU A 189 -11.66 -4.33 -17.32
N PRO A 190 -12.50 -4.13 -18.36
CA PRO A 190 -12.07 -4.29 -19.75
C PRO A 190 -10.96 -3.31 -20.15
N ILE A 191 -11.06 -2.05 -19.68
CA ILE A 191 -10.11 -0.98 -20.01
C ILE A 191 -8.73 -1.28 -19.40
N GLU A 192 -8.70 -1.70 -18.13
CA GLU A 192 -7.46 -2.00 -17.43
C GLU A 192 -6.86 -3.33 -17.88
N ARG A 193 -7.67 -4.30 -18.32
CA ARG A 193 -7.16 -5.51 -19.00
C ARG A 193 -6.46 -5.17 -20.31
N GLU A 194 -7.08 -4.35 -21.15
CA GLU A 194 -6.50 -3.93 -22.42
C GLU A 194 -5.16 -3.21 -22.21
N LYS A 195 -5.11 -2.27 -21.26
CA LYS A 195 -3.85 -1.58 -20.90
C LYS A 195 -2.78 -2.52 -20.33
N ALA A 196 -3.17 -3.53 -19.57
CA ALA A 196 -2.26 -4.53 -19.02
C ALA A 196 -1.86 -5.63 -20.03
N GLY A 197 -2.44 -5.63 -21.23
CA GLY A 197 -2.23 -6.69 -22.22
C GLY A 197 -2.86 -8.04 -21.80
N LEU A 198 -3.84 -8.03 -20.90
CA LEU A 198 -4.55 -9.21 -20.42
C LEU A 198 -5.69 -9.59 -21.38
N PRO A 199 -6.04 -10.90 -21.46
CA PRO A 199 -7.14 -11.34 -22.30
C PRO A 199 -8.48 -10.73 -21.85
N PRO A 200 -9.43 -10.50 -22.77
CA PRO A 200 -10.73 -9.93 -22.44
C PRO A 200 -11.50 -10.77 -21.41
N PRO A 201 -12.42 -10.17 -20.64
CA PRO A 201 -13.19 -10.88 -19.65
C PRO A 201 -13.99 -12.02 -20.28
N ALA A 202 -13.79 -13.23 -19.74
CA ALA A 202 -14.59 -14.40 -20.07
C ALA A 202 -15.88 -14.32 -19.22
N TYR A 203 -16.94 -13.77 -19.81
CA TYR A 203 -18.28 -13.73 -19.21
C TYR A 203 -19.05 -15.03 -19.44
#